data_AF-K2FEP4-F1
#
_entry.id   AF-K2FEP4-F1
#
_cell.length_a   1.000
_cell.length_b   1.000
_cell.length_c   1.000
_cell.angle_alpha   90.00
_cell.angle_beta   90.00
_cell.angle_gamma   90.00
#
_symmetry.space_group_name_H-M   'P 1'
#
loop_
_entity.id
_entity.type
_entity.pdbx_description
1 polymer ?
#
loop_
_entity_poly.entity_id
_entity_poly.type
_entity_poly.pdbx_seq_one_letter_code
_entity_poly.pdbx_strand_id
1 'polypeptide(L)'
;MTKFSEEIIGKIKCEHIAPVPRWCFLARGYALWVLFAISVILGSLSFAVIVHIANSGDWDVFNHLGGNWITSTVMLLPYFWLVFLGIFALVAYLNWKHTKYGYRFRRRWIVLGSVGMSVFLGNVFYAFGMAQEIDKLMTKSLPFYDESKHKARRELWLKPENGFLGGKIISVDEITEELIVEDENGDRWNVDDNNVIWENEKLEQKGKIIKVIGEKDGERKFVAKEIRRCGDCQADEDEDEDRKEHEDGRDEDSKDEQEERDND
;
A
#
# COMPACT_ATOMS: atom_id res chain seq x y z
N MET A 1 58.60 34.94 -21.99
CA MET A 1 57.51 33.99 -21.70
C MET A 1 57.87 33.25 -20.42
N THR A 2 56.93 33.05 -19.50
CA THR A 2 57.21 32.50 -18.16
C THR A 2 57.41 30.98 -18.25
N LYS A 3 58.43 30.44 -17.56
CA LYS A 3 58.76 28.99 -17.51
C LYS A 3 57.55 28.10 -17.18
N PHE A 4 56.61 28.64 -16.42
CA PHE A 4 55.34 27.99 -16.07
C PHE A 4 54.47 27.66 -17.30
N SER A 5 54.46 28.53 -18.31
CA SER A 5 53.65 28.32 -19.51
C SER A 5 54.21 27.18 -20.38
N GLU A 6 55.54 27.03 -20.43
CA GLU A 6 56.20 25.93 -21.14
C GLU A 6 56.00 24.58 -20.44
N GLU A 7 55.98 24.58 -19.11
CA GLU A 7 55.73 23.38 -18.31
C GLU A 7 54.29 22.86 -18.48
N ILE A 8 53.30 23.76 -18.56
CA ILE A 8 51.90 23.43 -18.87
C ILE A 8 51.78 22.88 -20.30
N ILE A 9 52.40 23.53 -21.28
CA ILE A 9 52.35 23.09 -22.69
C ILE A 9 53.04 21.74 -22.86
N GLY A 10 54.15 21.50 -22.16
CA GLY A 10 54.85 20.22 -22.13
C GLY A 10 53.98 19.11 -21.54
N LYS A 11 53.30 19.38 -20.43
CA LYS A 11 52.42 18.41 -19.78
C LYS A 11 51.20 18.06 -20.63
N ILE A 12 50.60 19.03 -21.32
CA ILE A 12 49.48 18.82 -22.25
C ILE A 12 49.89 17.94 -23.45
N LYS A 13 51.09 18.14 -24.00
CA LYS A 13 51.63 17.31 -25.09
C LYS A 13 51.97 15.89 -24.64
N CYS A 14 52.59 15.73 -23.46
CA CYS A 14 52.97 14.43 -22.91
C CYS A 14 51.78 13.58 -22.47
N GLU A 15 50.72 14.18 -21.91
CA GLU A 15 49.55 13.46 -21.39
C GLU A 15 48.40 13.29 -22.42
N HIS A 16 48.57 13.75 -23.67
CA HIS A 16 47.57 13.59 -24.74
C HIS A 16 46.14 14.00 -24.32
N ILE A 17 46.03 15.12 -23.58
CA ILE A 17 44.75 15.59 -23.05
C ILE A 17 43.91 16.15 -24.20
N ALA A 18 43.05 15.31 -24.77
CA ALA A 18 42.14 15.71 -25.83
C ALA A 18 40.94 16.52 -25.28
N PRO A 19 40.52 17.60 -25.96
CA PRO A 19 39.35 18.36 -25.56
C PRO A 19 38.08 17.52 -25.76
N VAL A 20 37.48 17.08 -24.65
CA VAL A 20 36.21 16.35 -24.69
C VAL A 20 35.08 17.35 -24.97
N PRO A 21 34.16 17.09 -25.90
CA PRO A 21 33.08 18.02 -26.23
C PRO A 21 32.19 18.31 -25.02
N ARG A 22 31.88 19.60 -24.81
CA ARG A 22 31.11 20.10 -23.64
C ARG A 22 29.78 19.36 -23.47
N TRP A 23 29.10 18.99 -24.57
CA TRP A 23 27.83 18.27 -24.55
C TRP A 23 27.92 16.90 -23.88
N CYS A 24 29.01 16.15 -24.07
CA CYS A 24 29.21 14.86 -23.40
C CYS A 24 29.37 15.05 -21.88
N PHE A 25 29.97 16.17 -21.47
CA PHE A 25 30.10 16.56 -20.07
C PHE A 25 28.75 17.04 -19.47
N LEU A 26 28.00 17.85 -20.21
CA LEU A 26 26.66 18.32 -19.81
C LEU A 26 25.65 17.18 -19.74
N ALA A 27 25.64 16.27 -20.72
CA ALA A 27 24.74 15.11 -20.76
C ALA A 27 24.94 14.19 -19.56
N ARG A 28 26.19 13.93 -19.15
CA ARG A 28 26.47 13.19 -17.90
C ARG A 28 25.92 13.91 -16.67
N GLY A 29 26.04 15.24 -16.62
CA GLY A 29 25.48 16.03 -15.53
C GLY A 29 23.95 15.96 -15.45
N TYR A 30 23.27 16.16 -16.59
CA TYR A 30 21.82 16.07 -16.67
C TYR A 30 21.30 14.66 -16.41
N ALA A 31 21.98 13.62 -16.90
CA ALA A 31 21.60 12.23 -16.66
C ALA A 31 21.58 11.91 -15.16
N LEU A 32 22.57 12.37 -14.39
CA LEU A 32 22.60 12.18 -12.94
C LEU A 32 21.46 12.93 -12.23
N TRP A 33 21.13 14.15 -12.67
CA TRP A 33 20.00 14.91 -12.12
C TRP A 33 18.65 14.29 -12.43
N VAL A 34 18.45 13.79 -13.65
CA VAL A 34 17.25 13.06 -14.04
C VAL A 34 17.12 11.78 -13.22
N LEU A 35 18.21 11.02 -13.06
CA LEU A 35 18.20 9.79 -12.28
C LEU A 35 17.92 10.06 -10.79
N PHE A 36 18.43 11.17 -10.25
CA PHE A 36 18.10 11.63 -8.92
C PHE A 36 16.61 12.01 -8.79
N ALA A 37 16.06 12.78 -9.74
CA ALA A 37 14.64 13.15 -9.73
C ALA A 37 13.73 11.91 -9.79
N ILE A 38 14.05 10.95 -10.67
CA ILE A 38 13.35 9.67 -10.77
C ILE A 38 13.42 8.91 -9.43
N SER A 39 14.59 8.85 -8.79
CA SER A 39 14.70 8.18 -7.49
C SER A 39 13.86 8.84 -6.39
N VAL A 40 13.73 10.17 -6.41
CA VAL A 40 12.93 10.91 -5.44
C VAL A 40 11.44 10.63 -5.66
N ILE A 41 10.99 10.62 -6.92
CA ILE A 41 9.59 10.33 -7.30
C ILE A 41 9.23 8.90 -6.89
N LEU A 42 10.07 7.93 -7.22
CA LEU A 42 9.80 6.53 -6.87
C LEU A 42 9.87 6.30 -5.35
N GLY A 43 10.77 7.00 -4.65
CA GLY A 43 10.82 7.00 -3.18
C GLY A 43 9.56 7.60 -2.55
N SER A 44 9.04 8.71 -3.10
CA SER A 44 7.78 9.29 -2.63
C SER A 44 6.58 8.39 -2.88
N LEU A 45 6.53 7.70 -4.02
CA LEU A 45 5.50 6.72 -4.33
C LEU A 45 5.53 5.55 -3.35
N SER A 46 6.72 5.02 -3.08
CA SER A 46 6.93 3.97 -2.09
C SER A 46 6.44 4.40 -0.70
N PHE A 47 6.78 5.61 -0.29
CA PHE A 47 6.32 6.17 0.98
C PHE A 47 4.80 6.36 1.03
N ALA A 48 4.20 6.86 -0.05
CA ALA A 48 2.75 7.07 -0.15
C ALA A 48 1.99 5.74 -0.01
N VAL A 49 2.46 4.67 -0.67
CA VAL A 49 1.87 3.32 -0.54
C VAL A 49 2.05 2.76 0.87
N ILE A 50 3.23 2.96 1.50
CA ILE A 50 3.45 2.57 2.90
C ILE A 50 2.45 3.29 3.83
N VAL A 51 2.25 4.60 3.66
CA VAL A 51 1.28 5.37 4.45
C VAL A 51 -0.13 4.89 4.18
N HIS A 52 -0.48 4.60 2.93
CA HIS A 52 -1.80 4.07 2.59
C HIS A 52 -2.04 2.71 3.26
N ILE A 53 -1.10 1.77 3.14
CA ILE A 53 -1.20 0.46 3.77
C ILE A 53 -1.19 0.57 5.29
N ALA A 54 -0.44 1.52 5.86
CA ALA A 54 -0.46 1.77 7.28
C ALA A 54 -1.82 2.33 7.72
N ASN A 55 -2.41 3.29 7.01
CA ASN A 55 -3.68 3.89 7.40
C ASN A 55 -4.88 2.97 7.14
N SER A 56 -4.80 2.13 6.10
CA SER A 56 -5.76 1.04 5.83
C SER A 56 -5.48 -0.22 6.65
N GLY A 57 -4.30 -0.29 7.29
CA GLY A 57 -3.84 -1.42 8.08
C GLY A 57 -4.35 -1.27 9.49
N ASP A 58 -4.98 -2.31 9.99
CA ASP A 58 -5.59 -2.41 11.31
C ASP A 58 -4.57 -2.10 12.44
N TRP A 59 -4.29 -0.82 12.75
CA TRP A 59 -3.29 -0.44 13.76
C TRP A 59 -3.59 -1.05 15.14
N ASP A 60 -4.84 -1.39 15.42
CA ASP A 60 -5.25 -2.09 16.65
C ASP A 60 -4.84 -3.57 16.72
N VAL A 61 -4.56 -4.21 15.58
CA VAL A 61 -3.92 -5.53 15.56
C VAL A 61 -2.58 -5.48 16.29
N PHE A 62 -1.85 -4.35 16.21
CA PHE A 62 -0.57 -4.17 16.90
C PHE A 62 -0.73 -4.08 18.42
N ASN A 63 -1.86 -3.56 18.91
CA ASN A 63 -2.14 -3.48 20.34
C ASN A 63 -2.46 -4.87 20.92
N HIS A 64 -3.10 -5.74 20.16
CA HIS A 64 -3.45 -7.11 20.59
C HIS A 64 -2.31 -8.13 20.47
N LEU A 65 -1.36 -7.94 19.54
CA LEU A 65 -0.30 -8.93 19.29
C LEU A 65 0.83 -8.98 20.33
N GLY A 66 0.87 -8.08 21.33
CA GLY A 66 1.85 -8.12 22.43
C GLY A 66 3.35 -8.07 22.05
N GLY A 67 3.68 -7.97 20.77
CA GLY A 67 5.05 -7.98 20.23
C GLY A 67 5.62 -6.58 20.02
N ASN A 68 6.94 -6.48 19.94
CA ASN A 68 7.65 -5.22 19.64
C ASN A 68 7.04 -4.51 18.41
N TRP A 69 6.73 -3.22 18.54
CA TRP A 69 6.15 -2.40 17.46
C TRP A 69 6.89 -2.54 16.12
N ILE A 70 8.22 -2.62 16.17
CA ILE A 70 9.07 -2.72 14.99
C ILE A 70 8.86 -4.05 14.25
N THR A 71 8.77 -5.18 14.97
CA THR A 71 8.62 -6.50 14.35
C THR A 71 7.27 -6.64 13.69
N SER A 72 6.22 -6.12 14.32
CA SER A 72 4.87 -6.20 13.77
C SER A 72 4.70 -5.24 12.59
N THR A 73 5.26 -4.03 12.65
CA THR A 73 5.31 -3.09 11.51
C THR A 73 6.06 -3.70 10.32
N VAL A 74 7.23 -4.32 10.55
CA VAL A 74 8.00 -4.95 9.46
C VAL A 74 7.27 -6.14 8.84
N MET A 75 6.47 -6.88 9.62
CA MET A 75 5.71 -8.04 9.13
C MET A 75 4.49 -7.65 8.26
N LEU A 76 3.89 -6.47 8.52
CA LEU A 76 2.78 -5.93 7.73
C LEU A 76 3.25 -5.08 6.53
N LEU A 77 4.48 -4.53 6.58
CA LEU A 77 5.01 -3.73 5.49
C LEU A 77 5.34 -4.63 4.30
N PRO A 78 4.91 -4.28 3.07
CA PRO A 78 5.37 -4.99 1.90
C PRO A 78 6.87 -4.75 1.74
N TYR A 79 7.67 -5.77 2.07
CA TYR A 79 9.13 -5.74 2.00
C TYR A 79 9.64 -5.19 0.66
N PHE A 80 8.86 -5.39 -0.40
CA PHE A 80 9.04 -4.81 -1.72
C PHE A 80 9.31 -3.29 -1.67
N TRP A 81 8.45 -2.50 -1.02
CA TRP A 81 8.59 -1.05 -0.97
C TRP A 81 9.76 -0.60 -0.09
N LEU A 82 10.09 -1.35 0.96
CA LEU A 82 11.27 -1.10 1.78
C LEU A 82 12.58 -1.34 1.00
N VAL A 83 12.65 -2.43 0.22
CA VAL A 83 13.79 -2.70 -0.65
C VAL A 83 13.94 -1.61 -1.69
N PHE A 84 12.84 -1.16 -2.30
CA PHE A 84 12.85 -0.05 -3.25
C PHE A 84 13.34 1.26 -2.63
N LEU A 85 12.85 1.63 -1.43
CA LEU A 85 13.35 2.80 -0.69
C LEU A 85 14.86 2.69 -0.41
N GLY A 86 15.34 1.50 -0.02
CA GLY A 86 16.75 1.24 0.21
C GLY A 86 17.60 1.39 -1.06
N ILE A 87 17.12 0.85 -2.19
CA ILE A 87 17.77 0.98 -3.49
C ILE A 87 17.82 2.45 -3.92
N PHE A 88 16.72 3.20 -3.78
CA PHE A 88 16.70 4.62 -4.15
C PHE A 88 17.59 5.47 -3.25
N ALA A 89 17.64 5.18 -1.94
CA ALA A 89 18.57 5.82 -1.03
C ALA A 89 20.03 5.54 -1.43
N LEU A 90 20.34 4.30 -1.84
CA LEU A 90 21.66 3.92 -2.34
C LEU A 90 21.99 4.62 -3.67
N VAL A 91 21.03 4.68 -4.59
CA VAL A 91 21.17 5.37 -5.88
C VAL A 91 21.40 6.87 -5.66
N ALA A 92 20.65 7.50 -4.75
CA ALA A 92 20.87 8.90 -4.36
C ALA A 92 22.26 9.09 -3.75
N TYR A 93 22.72 8.15 -2.93
CA TYR A 93 24.07 8.16 -2.35
C TYR A 93 25.18 8.02 -3.40
N LEU A 94 25.00 7.13 -4.39
CA LEU A 94 25.96 6.92 -5.48
C LEU A 94 25.98 8.11 -6.45
N ASN A 95 24.82 8.70 -6.76
CA ASN A 95 24.73 9.91 -7.59
C ASN A 95 25.53 11.07 -6.99
N TRP A 96 25.48 11.22 -5.66
CA TRP A 96 26.20 12.28 -4.97
C TRP A 96 27.72 12.23 -5.17
N LYS A 97 28.33 11.03 -5.31
CA LYS A 97 29.77 10.90 -5.62
C LYS A 97 30.17 11.53 -6.97
N HIS A 98 29.25 11.58 -7.92
CA HIS A 98 29.53 12.05 -9.28
C HIS A 98 29.03 13.49 -9.56
N THR A 99 28.31 14.12 -8.64
CA THR A 99 27.78 15.47 -8.85
C THR A 99 28.79 16.56 -8.48
N LYS A 100 29.11 17.43 -9.45
CA LYS A 100 30.04 18.58 -9.35
C LYS A 100 29.80 19.54 -8.17
N TYR A 101 28.57 19.64 -7.65
CA TYR A 101 28.22 20.54 -6.53
C TYR A 101 28.20 19.85 -5.16
N GLY A 102 28.47 18.53 -5.10
CA GLY A 102 28.45 17.75 -3.86
C GLY A 102 29.48 18.19 -2.81
N TYR A 103 30.51 18.94 -3.20
CA TYR A 103 31.55 19.44 -2.30
C TYR A 103 31.06 20.53 -1.34
N ARG A 104 29.96 21.22 -1.64
CA ARG A 104 29.51 22.41 -0.87
C ARG A 104 28.54 22.08 0.26
N PHE A 105 27.89 20.91 0.21
CA PHE A 105 26.94 20.45 1.22
C PHE A 105 27.45 19.20 1.93
N ARG A 106 27.45 19.24 3.27
CA ARG A 106 27.92 18.14 4.12
C ARG A 106 27.03 16.91 3.90
N ARG A 107 27.65 15.76 3.58
CA ARG A 107 27.08 14.41 3.30
C ARG A 107 25.66 14.14 3.80
N ARG A 108 25.39 14.45 5.08
CA ARG A 108 24.13 14.15 5.75
C ARG A 108 22.96 14.97 5.22
N TRP A 109 23.17 16.24 4.86
CA TRP A 109 22.09 17.16 4.47
C TRP A 109 21.47 16.85 3.12
N ILE A 110 22.23 16.31 2.15
CA ILE A 110 21.68 15.93 0.85
C ILE A 110 20.81 14.69 0.98
N VAL A 111 21.28 13.68 1.74
CA VAL A 111 20.50 12.45 2.00
C VAL A 111 19.25 12.78 2.83
N LEU A 112 19.39 13.58 3.89
CA LEU A 112 18.24 14.05 4.67
C LEU A 112 17.29 14.90 3.81
N GLY A 113 17.83 15.74 2.93
CA GLY A 113 17.04 16.56 2.01
C GLY A 113 16.27 15.71 1.01
N SER A 114 16.88 14.70 0.39
CA SER A 114 16.19 13.81 -0.55
C SER A 114 15.14 12.96 0.15
N VAL A 115 15.46 12.41 1.32
CA VAL A 115 14.50 11.63 2.12
C VAL A 115 13.34 12.53 2.57
N GLY A 116 13.64 13.72 3.09
CA GLY A 116 12.61 14.69 3.50
C GLY A 116 11.73 15.13 2.34
N MET A 117 12.32 15.37 1.16
CA MET A 117 11.59 15.70 -0.06
C MET A 117 10.70 14.54 -0.50
N SER A 118 11.20 13.30 -0.49
CA SER A 118 10.40 12.11 -0.80
C SER A 118 9.27 11.90 0.20
N VAL A 119 9.47 12.16 1.49
CA VAL A 119 8.41 12.10 2.50
C VAL A 119 7.36 13.18 2.25
N PHE A 120 7.80 14.42 1.96
CA PHE A 120 6.89 15.51 1.65
C PHE A 120 6.05 15.24 0.39
N LEU A 121 6.68 14.87 -0.73
CA LEU A 121 5.98 14.49 -1.95
C LEU A 121 5.12 13.24 -1.74
N GLY A 122 5.56 12.29 -0.93
CA GLY A 122 4.79 11.08 -0.63
C GLY A 122 3.48 11.40 0.09
N ASN A 123 3.49 12.34 1.05
CA ASN A 123 2.27 12.82 1.68
C ASN A 123 1.33 13.51 0.67
N VAL A 124 1.89 14.30 -0.24
CA VAL A 124 1.11 14.94 -1.31
C VAL A 124 0.46 13.87 -2.20
N PHE A 125 1.21 12.89 -2.68
CA PHE A 125 0.68 11.79 -3.50
C PHE A 125 -0.34 10.93 -2.78
N TYR A 126 -0.16 10.73 -1.47
CA TYR A 126 -1.14 10.07 -0.62
C TYR A 126 -2.45 10.86 -0.57
N ALA A 127 -2.40 12.17 -0.34
CA ALA A 127 -3.58 13.04 -0.31
C ALA A 127 -4.35 13.06 -1.63
N PHE A 128 -3.66 12.87 -2.77
CA PHE A 128 -4.28 12.77 -4.09
C PHE A 128 -4.82 11.37 -4.43
N GLY A 129 -4.71 10.37 -3.53
CA GLY A 129 -5.21 9.01 -3.78
C GLY A 129 -4.36 8.18 -4.75
N MET A 130 -3.28 8.72 -5.32
CA MET A 130 -2.37 8.00 -6.23
C MET A 130 -1.77 6.73 -5.59
N ALA A 131 -1.64 6.71 -4.25
CA ALA A 131 -1.19 5.54 -3.52
C ALA A 131 -2.13 4.33 -3.68
N GLN A 132 -3.45 4.55 -3.71
CA GLN A 132 -4.46 3.51 -3.86
C GLN A 132 -4.43 2.91 -5.27
N GLU A 133 -4.38 3.75 -6.29
CA GLU A 133 -4.34 3.30 -7.69
C GLU A 133 -3.10 2.47 -7.98
N ILE A 134 -1.94 2.90 -7.46
CA ILE A 134 -0.67 2.19 -7.67
C ILE A 134 -0.65 0.87 -6.91
N ASP A 135 -1.17 0.82 -5.69
CA ASP A 135 -1.29 -0.44 -4.95
C ASP A 135 -2.22 -1.42 -5.68
N LYS A 136 -3.37 -0.94 -6.19
CA LYS A 136 -4.32 -1.76 -6.98
C LYS A 136 -3.69 -2.25 -8.29
N LEU A 137 -2.98 -1.38 -9.00
CA LEU A 137 -2.32 -1.72 -10.27
C LEU A 137 -1.19 -2.73 -10.05
N MET A 138 -0.41 -2.58 -8.99
CA MET A 138 0.65 -3.54 -8.62
C MET A 138 0.07 -4.89 -8.23
N THR A 139 -1.02 -4.90 -7.45
CA THR A 139 -1.73 -6.14 -7.07
C THR A 139 -2.26 -6.88 -8.30
N LYS A 140 -2.87 -6.18 -9.26
CA LYS A 140 -3.35 -6.79 -10.51
C LYS A 140 -2.25 -7.26 -11.46
N SER A 141 -1.11 -6.56 -11.48
CA SER A 141 -0.06 -6.79 -12.49
C SER A 141 1.02 -7.77 -12.02
N LEU A 142 1.23 -7.92 -10.71
CA LEU A 142 2.30 -8.73 -10.14
C LEU A 142 1.73 -9.81 -9.20
N PRO A 143 1.62 -11.08 -9.67
CA PRO A 143 1.03 -12.15 -8.86
C PRO A 143 1.82 -12.42 -7.56
N PHE A 144 3.14 -12.17 -7.54
CA PHE A 144 3.95 -12.30 -6.33
C PHE A 144 3.64 -11.23 -5.26
N TYR A 145 3.25 -10.02 -5.68
CA TYR A 145 2.86 -8.95 -4.76
C TYR A 145 1.52 -9.27 -4.11
N ASP A 146 0.56 -9.72 -4.91
CA ASP A 146 -0.75 -10.19 -4.46
C ASP A 146 -0.62 -11.35 -3.47
N GLU A 147 0.09 -12.42 -3.84
CA GLU A 147 0.25 -13.60 -2.99
C GLU A 147 0.89 -13.25 -1.64
N SER A 148 1.95 -12.44 -1.63
CA SER A 148 2.64 -12.07 -0.39
C SER A 148 1.79 -11.18 0.53
N LYS A 149 1.04 -10.21 -0.04
CA LYS A 149 0.17 -9.31 0.73
C LYS A 149 -1.05 -10.04 1.29
N HIS A 150 -1.75 -10.82 0.45
CA HIS A 150 -2.97 -11.51 0.85
C HIS A 150 -2.69 -12.72 1.75
N LYS A 151 -1.60 -13.47 1.52
CA LYS A 151 -1.26 -14.62 2.36
C LYS A 151 -0.86 -14.22 3.78
N ALA A 152 0.01 -13.21 3.92
CA ALA A 152 0.45 -12.74 5.23
C ALA A 152 -0.72 -12.20 6.06
N ARG A 153 -1.68 -11.51 5.42
CA ARG A 153 -2.90 -11.04 6.08
C ARG A 153 -3.86 -12.19 6.40
N ARG A 154 -4.09 -13.13 5.48
CA ARG A 154 -4.94 -14.31 5.76
C ARG A 154 -4.43 -15.11 6.95
N GLU A 155 -3.14 -15.43 6.98
CA GLU A 155 -2.53 -16.16 8.10
C GLU A 155 -2.64 -15.40 9.44
N LEU A 156 -2.76 -14.07 9.42
CA LEU A 156 -3.00 -13.27 10.61
C LEU A 156 -4.45 -13.40 11.09
N TRP A 157 -5.42 -13.30 10.18
CA TRP A 157 -6.86 -13.33 10.47
C TRP A 157 -7.41 -14.75 10.73
N LEU A 158 -6.61 -15.80 10.49
CA LEU A 158 -6.93 -17.20 10.83
C LEU A 158 -6.35 -17.63 12.19
N LYS A 159 -6.08 -16.69 13.10
CA LYS A 159 -5.51 -16.96 14.44
C LYS A 159 -6.46 -16.53 15.56
N PRO A 160 -7.54 -17.29 15.81
CA PRO A 160 -8.50 -16.97 16.85
C PRO A 160 -7.87 -17.01 18.25
N GLU A 161 -6.80 -17.80 18.45
CA GLU A 161 -6.05 -17.82 19.71
C GLU A 161 -5.36 -16.49 20.03
N ASN A 162 -5.05 -15.68 19.02
CA ASN A 162 -4.48 -14.35 19.17
C ASN A 162 -5.54 -13.24 19.14
N GLY A 163 -6.82 -13.61 19.14
CA GLY A 163 -7.93 -12.65 19.11
C GLY A 163 -8.29 -12.12 17.73
N PHE A 164 -7.90 -12.82 16.65
CA PHE A 164 -8.26 -12.45 15.27
C PHE A 164 -9.02 -13.57 14.59
N LEU A 165 -10.19 -13.24 14.03
CA LEU A 165 -11.01 -14.15 13.26
C LEU A 165 -11.50 -13.46 11.99
N GLY A 166 -11.22 -14.04 10.83
CA GLY A 166 -11.73 -13.58 9.54
C GLY A 166 -12.61 -14.66 8.90
N GLY A 167 -13.78 -14.26 8.40
CA GLY A 167 -14.71 -15.21 7.81
C GLY A 167 -15.98 -14.60 7.24
N LYS A 168 -16.84 -15.45 6.68
CA LYS A 168 -18.11 -15.08 6.06
C LYS A 168 -19.27 -15.29 7.04
N ILE A 169 -20.17 -14.32 7.12
CA ILE A 169 -21.38 -14.43 7.96
C ILE A 169 -22.36 -15.42 7.31
N ILE A 170 -22.64 -16.53 7.99
CA ILE A 170 -23.62 -17.55 7.56
C ILE A 170 -25.03 -17.22 8.08
N SER A 171 -25.12 -16.73 9.31
CA SER A 171 -26.38 -16.37 9.95
C SER A 171 -26.15 -15.34 11.04
N VAL A 172 -27.16 -14.48 11.19
CA VAL A 172 -27.27 -13.47 12.23
C VAL A 172 -28.49 -13.85 13.05
N ASP A 173 -28.35 -13.99 14.37
CA ASP A 173 -29.46 -14.15 15.30
C ASP A 173 -29.62 -12.87 16.12
N GLU A 174 -30.56 -12.03 15.68
CA GLU A 174 -30.87 -10.74 16.31
C GLU A 174 -31.44 -10.88 17.73
N ILE A 175 -31.92 -12.07 18.13
CA ILE A 175 -32.55 -12.28 19.43
C ILE A 175 -31.50 -12.65 20.49
N THR A 176 -30.49 -13.42 20.10
CA THR A 176 -29.44 -13.89 21.01
C THR A 176 -28.17 -13.05 20.95
N GLU A 177 -28.08 -12.08 20.04
CA GLU A 177 -26.85 -11.28 19.82
C GLU A 177 -25.67 -12.24 19.50
N GLU A 178 -25.95 -13.21 18.61
CA GLU A 178 -25.00 -14.22 18.15
C GLU A 178 -24.90 -14.25 16.62
N LEU A 179 -23.66 -14.31 16.12
CA LEU A 179 -23.31 -14.41 14.71
C LEU A 179 -22.60 -15.74 14.45
N ILE A 180 -23.00 -16.44 13.39
CA ILE A 180 -22.24 -17.61 12.94
C ILE A 180 -21.35 -17.19 11.77
N VAL A 181 -20.04 -17.28 12.00
CA VAL A 181 -19.00 -16.95 11.03
C VAL A 181 -18.27 -18.21 10.60
N GLU A 182 -18.14 -18.42 9.29
CA GLU A 182 -17.33 -19.50 8.72
C GLU A 182 -16.00 -18.95 8.23
N ASP A 183 -14.91 -19.51 8.76
CA ASP A 183 -13.56 -19.12 8.36
C ASP A 183 -13.16 -19.75 7.01
N GLU A 184 -12.01 -19.34 6.47
CA GLU A 184 -11.52 -19.87 5.19
C GLU A 184 -11.15 -21.36 5.23
N ASN A 185 -10.99 -21.95 6.42
CA ASN A 185 -10.76 -23.38 6.59
C ASN A 185 -12.07 -24.19 6.63
N GLY A 186 -13.23 -23.52 6.65
CA GLY A 186 -14.55 -24.12 6.75
C GLY A 186 -14.98 -24.42 8.18
N ASP A 187 -14.26 -23.92 9.18
CA ASP A 187 -14.66 -24.03 10.59
C ASP A 187 -15.69 -22.93 10.91
N ARG A 188 -16.72 -23.33 11.67
CA ARG A 188 -17.80 -22.44 12.10
C ARG A 188 -17.58 -21.97 13.53
N TRP A 189 -17.62 -20.65 13.70
CA TRP A 189 -17.41 -19.95 14.95
C TRP A 189 -18.71 -19.29 15.36
N ASN A 190 -19.10 -19.51 16.63
CA ASN A 190 -20.17 -18.73 17.25
C ASN A 190 -19.54 -17.47 17.84
N VAL A 191 -19.87 -16.32 17.26
CA VAL A 191 -19.35 -15.02 17.61
C VAL A 191 -20.42 -14.29 18.42
N ASP A 192 -20.14 -14.07 19.68
CA ASP A 192 -20.96 -13.31 20.62
C ASP A 192 -20.77 -11.82 20.32
N ASP A 193 -21.83 -11.11 19.90
CA ASP A 193 -21.79 -9.71 19.49
C ASP A 193 -22.37 -8.72 20.53
N ASN A 194 -22.63 -9.22 21.75
CA ASN A 194 -23.07 -8.41 22.87
C ASN A 194 -22.09 -7.25 23.16
N ASN A 195 -22.54 -6.00 22.96
CA ASN A 195 -21.76 -4.75 23.10
C ASN A 195 -20.60 -4.57 22.10
N VAL A 196 -20.74 -5.04 20.87
CA VAL A 196 -19.74 -4.82 19.81
C VAL A 196 -19.83 -3.41 19.22
N ILE A 197 -18.67 -2.83 18.93
CA ILE A 197 -18.56 -1.63 18.09
C ILE A 197 -18.51 -2.08 16.63
N TRP A 198 -19.61 -1.86 15.91
CA TRP A 198 -19.67 -2.08 14.46
C TRP A 198 -19.12 -0.87 13.72
N GLU A 199 -18.27 -1.13 12.71
CA GLU A 199 -17.78 -0.08 11.81
C GLU A 199 -18.93 0.52 10.96
N ASN A 200 -19.94 -0.29 10.63
CA ASN A 200 -21.13 0.13 9.87
C ASN A 200 -22.29 -0.85 10.13
N GLU A 201 -23.49 -0.34 10.44
CA GLU A 201 -24.72 -1.13 10.65
C GLU A 201 -25.08 -2.01 9.45
N LYS A 202 -24.65 -1.65 8.23
CA LYS A 202 -24.86 -2.46 7.02
C LYS A 202 -24.01 -3.74 6.96
N LEU A 203 -23.11 -3.98 7.93
CA LEU A 203 -22.26 -5.17 7.97
C LEU A 203 -22.94 -6.40 8.58
N GLU A 204 -24.09 -6.22 9.24
CA GLU A 204 -24.94 -7.31 9.79
C GLU A 204 -25.74 -8.04 8.70
N GLN A 205 -25.16 -8.21 7.51
CA GLN A 205 -25.82 -8.90 6.42
C GLN A 205 -25.18 -10.27 6.17
N LYS A 206 -26.04 -11.29 6.11
CA LYS A 206 -25.64 -12.63 5.71
C LYS A 206 -24.92 -12.58 4.37
N GLY A 207 -23.78 -13.27 4.31
CA GLY A 207 -23.01 -13.42 3.08
C GLY A 207 -21.78 -12.53 3.00
N LYS A 208 -21.69 -11.45 3.78
CA LYS A 208 -20.53 -10.55 3.75
C LYS A 208 -19.34 -11.14 4.52
N ILE A 209 -18.13 -10.85 4.04
CA ILE A 209 -16.87 -11.22 4.69
C ILE A 209 -16.48 -10.14 5.70
N ILE A 210 -16.26 -10.55 6.95
CA ILE A 210 -15.94 -9.66 8.07
C ILE A 210 -14.62 -10.06 8.74
N LYS A 211 -14.05 -9.09 9.44
CA LYS A 211 -12.91 -9.25 10.33
C LYS A 211 -13.37 -8.98 11.76
N VAL A 212 -13.13 -9.93 12.65
CA VAL A 212 -13.54 -9.87 14.05
C VAL A 212 -12.29 -9.82 14.93
N ILE A 213 -12.25 -8.83 15.82
CA ILE A 213 -11.22 -8.68 16.84
C ILE A 213 -11.86 -8.95 18.20
N GLY A 214 -11.24 -9.81 19.00
CA GLY A 214 -11.84 -10.22 20.26
C GLY A 214 -11.01 -11.24 21.03
N GLU A 215 -11.69 -12.11 21.78
CA GLU A 215 -11.06 -13.16 22.57
C GLU A 215 -11.78 -14.49 22.36
N LYS A 216 -11.01 -15.58 22.26
CA LYS A 216 -11.55 -16.93 22.14
C LYS A 216 -12.02 -17.42 23.51
N ASP A 217 -13.31 -17.73 23.63
CA ASP A 217 -13.98 -18.17 24.88
C ASP A 217 -14.48 -19.63 24.77
N GLY A 218 -13.62 -20.52 24.25
CA GLY A 218 -13.93 -21.95 24.09
C GLY A 218 -13.41 -22.54 22.78
N GLU A 219 -13.81 -23.76 22.44
CA GLU A 219 -13.34 -24.42 21.21
C GLU A 219 -13.88 -23.77 19.93
N ARG A 220 -15.14 -23.31 19.94
CA ARG A 220 -15.83 -22.68 18.81
C ARG A 220 -16.65 -21.45 19.20
N LYS A 221 -16.30 -20.82 20.33
CA LYS A 221 -16.92 -19.59 20.79
C LYS A 221 -15.90 -18.46 20.77
N PHE A 222 -16.30 -17.32 20.25
CA PHE A 222 -15.47 -16.13 20.12
C PHE A 222 -16.26 -14.92 20.62
N VAL A 223 -15.70 -14.15 21.54
CA VAL A 223 -16.35 -12.93 22.04
C VAL A 223 -15.80 -11.76 21.26
N ALA A 224 -16.63 -11.14 20.43
CA ALA A 224 -16.21 -10.00 19.63
C ALA A 224 -16.13 -8.75 20.51
N LYS A 225 -15.08 -7.95 20.28
CA LYS A 225 -14.98 -6.58 20.80
C LYS A 225 -15.23 -5.56 19.70
N GLU A 226 -14.81 -5.90 18.48
CA GLU A 226 -14.92 -5.05 17.31
C GLU A 226 -15.09 -5.88 16.05
N ILE A 227 -16.01 -5.46 15.19
CA ILE A 227 -16.25 -6.07 13.88
C ILE A 227 -16.05 -5.02 12.78
N ARG A 228 -15.19 -5.36 11.82
CA ARG A 228 -14.79 -4.48 10.71
C ARG A 228 -15.10 -5.12 9.36
N ARG A 229 -15.28 -4.26 8.36
CA ARG A 229 -15.42 -4.68 6.96
C ARG A 229 -14.10 -5.23 6.43
N CYS A 230 -14.11 -6.35 5.70
CA CYS A 230 -12.93 -6.68 4.89
C CYS A 230 -12.95 -5.93 3.56
N GLY A 231 -12.41 -4.70 3.55
CA GLY A 231 -12.34 -3.86 2.34
C GLY A 231 -11.53 -4.48 1.18
N ASP A 232 -10.51 -5.29 1.47
CA ASP A 232 -9.68 -5.95 0.46
C ASP A 232 -10.19 -7.37 0.06
N CYS A 233 -11.22 -7.91 0.73
CA CYS A 233 -11.77 -9.25 0.46
C CYS A 233 -13.10 -9.22 -0.30
N GLN A 234 -13.82 -8.08 -0.28
CA GLN A 234 -15.16 -7.97 -0.86
C GLN A 234 -15.17 -7.50 -2.32
N ALA A 235 -13.99 -7.39 -2.94
CA ALA A 235 -13.84 -6.90 -4.32
C ALA A 235 -14.60 -7.74 -5.36
N ASP A 236 -15.01 -8.96 -5.01
CA ASP A 236 -15.67 -9.89 -5.94
C ASP A 236 -17.21 -9.93 -5.76
N GLU A 237 -17.79 -9.37 -4.68
CA GLU A 237 -19.25 -9.47 -4.44
C GLU A 237 -20.00 -8.13 -4.67
N ASP A 238 -19.37 -6.98 -4.46
CA ASP A 238 -20.05 -5.68 -4.67
C ASP A 238 -20.22 -5.34 -6.17
N GLU A 239 -19.34 -5.83 -7.05
CA GLU A 239 -19.50 -5.65 -8.52
C GLU A 239 -20.71 -6.42 -9.07
N ASP A 240 -21.16 -7.47 -8.39
CA ASP A 240 -22.36 -8.24 -8.76
C ASP A 240 -23.66 -7.64 -8.21
N GLU A 241 -23.62 -6.92 -7.08
CA GLU A 241 -24.78 -6.18 -6.56
C GLU A 241 -25.05 -4.92 -7.39
N ASP A 242 -24.03 -4.12 -7.70
CA ASP A 242 -24.17 -2.92 -8.55
C ASP A 242 -24.62 -3.28 -9.98
N ARG A 243 -24.21 -4.45 -10.49
CA ARG A 243 -24.64 -4.95 -11.81
C ARG A 243 -26.09 -5.42 -11.80
N LYS A 244 -26.56 -6.03 -10.71
CA LYS A 244 -27.96 -6.47 -10.56
C LYS A 244 -28.90 -5.29 -10.38
N GLU A 245 -28.54 -4.28 -9.59
CA GLU A 245 -29.33 -3.04 -9.50
C GLU A 245 -29.43 -2.31 -10.85
N HIS A 246 -28.36 -2.33 -11.65
CA HIS A 246 -28.38 -1.75 -13.00
C HIS A 246 -29.15 -2.56 -14.06
N GLU A 247 -29.35 -3.87 -13.86
CA GLU A 247 -30.18 -4.71 -14.72
C GLU A 247 -31.65 -4.63 -14.32
N ASP A 248 -31.98 -4.68 -13.02
CA ASP A 248 -33.37 -4.61 -12.53
C ASP A 248 -34.00 -3.23 -12.78
N GLY A 249 -33.24 -2.15 -12.63
CA GLY A 249 -33.70 -0.79 -12.95
C GLY A 249 -33.89 -0.53 -14.45
N ARG A 250 -33.35 -1.38 -15.33
CA ARG A 250 -33.54 -1.27 -16.79
C ARG A 250 -34.78 -2.04 -17.27
N ASP A 251 -35.18 -3.07 -16.52
CA ASP A 251 -36.38 -3.85 -16.80
C ASP A 251 -37.66 -3.15 -16.29
N GLU A 252 -37.58 -2.31 -15.24
CA GLU A 252 -38.70 -1.46 -14.80
C GLU A 252 -39.01 -0.34 -15.80
N ASP A 253 -38.00 0.39 -16.29
CA ASP A 253 -38.17 1.47 -17.28
C ASP A 253 -38.79 0.95 -18.61
N SER A 254 -38.52 -0.31 -18.96
CA SER A 254 -39.06 -0.94 -20.17
C SER A 254 -40.53 -1.38 -20.06
N LYS A 255 -41.06 -1.55 -18.85
CA LYS A 255 -42.48 -1.87 -18.63
C LYS A 255 -43.35 -0.62 -18.66
N ASP A 256 -42.84 0.49 -18.11
CA ASP A 256 -43.55 1.76 -18.10
C ASP A 256 -43.66 2.36 -19.51
N GLU A 257 -42.61 2.24 -20.35
CA GLU A 257 -42.66 2.67 -21.77
C GLU A 257 -43.60 1.81 -22.65
N GLN A 258 -43.99 0.62 -22.17
CA GLN A 258 -44.85 -0.31 -22.90
C GLN A 258 -46.33 -0.15 -22.50
N GLU A 259 -46.61 0.23 -21.26
CA GLU A 259 -47.95 0.58 -20.79
C GLU A 259 -48.45 1.96 -21.31
N GLU A 260 -47.53 2.88 -21.61
CA GLU A 260 -47.86 4.19 -22.19
C GLU A 260 -48.16 4.10 -23.71
N ARG A 261 -47.71 3.03 -24.38
CA ARG A 261 -47.89 2.82 -25.82
C ARG A 261 -49.17 2.07 -26.20
N ASP A 262 -49.82 1.43 -25.24
CA ASP A 262 -51.08 0.69 -25.43
C ASP A 262 -52.33 1.52 -25.06
N ASN A 263 -52.17 2.77 -24.62
CA ASN A 263 -53.24 3.69 -24.21
C ASN A 263 -53.52 4.86 -25.17
N ASP A 264 -52.88 4.92 -26.35
CA ASP A 264 -53.10 5.91 -27.42
C ASP A 264 -53.73 5.31 -28.69
#